data_AF-A0A4Q4DRS1-F1
#
_entry.id   AF-A0A4Q4DRS1-F1
#
_cell.length_a   1.000
_cell.length_b   1.000
_cell.length_c   1.000
_cell.angle_alpha   90.00
_cell.angle_beta   90.00
_cell.angle_gamma   90.00
#
_symmetry.space_group_name_H-M   'P 1'
#
loop_
_entity.id
_entity.type
_entity.pdbx_description
1 polymer ?
#
loop_
_entity_poly.entity_id
_entity_poly.type
_entity_poly.pdbx_seq_one_letter_code
_entity_poly.pdbx_strand_id
1 'polypeptide(L)'
;MTTRRRPRLYFSLRSPYSWMAVDQLEHRLPRATELIDYYPFWEPEPLLRQALHDRGAEVLYTPMSKAKHLYMLGDVKRTATRFGYPLAWPVDQLGQEWELPHLAWLAARRRGEEHVLYRALVEARWHRGERIYDEDIFIRTADAAGLDGPALRSERLLLTGPAVCRHRGQLRPAPSTAARRVSGVARATNAVSTASGYAWGFPWPASAW
;
A
#
# COMPACT_ATOMS: atom_id res chain seq x y z
N MET A 1 28.35 7.26 21.46
CA MET A 1 27.29 7.96 20.70
C MET A 1 26.26 6.92 20.28
N THR A 2 25.04 6.99 20.81
CA THR A 2 23.94 6.13 20.38
C THR A 2 23.52 6.53 18.97
N THR A 3 23.72 5.66 17.98
CA THR A 3 23.25 5.89 16.61
C THR A 3 21.72 5.95 16.64
N ARG A 4 21.16 7.15 16.42
CA ARG A 4 19.70 7.29 16.29
C ARG A 4 19.25 6.51 15.07
N ARG A 5 18.23 5.67 15.25
CA ARG A 5 17.59 4.96 14.13
C ARG A 5 16.92 5.98 13.21
N ARG A 6 17.04 5.77 11.90
CA ARG A 6 16.32 6.56 10.90
C ARG A 6 14.81 6.44 11.13
N PRO A 7 14.04 7.53 10.97
CA PRO A 7 12.58 7.46 10.96
C PRO A 7 12.09 6.51 9.86
N ARG A 8 10.95 5.86 10.10
CA ARG A 8 10.31 4.96 9.13
C ARG A 8 9.03 5.58 8.64
N LEU A 9 8.83 5.60 7.32
CA LEU A 9 7.60 6.00 6.67
C LEU A 9 6.97 4.78 6.02
N TYR A 10 5.72 4.50 6.39
CA TYR A 10 4.92 3.47 5.74
C TYR A 10 3.94 4.13 4.76
N PHE A 11 3.89 3.62 3.54
CA PHE A 11 3.01 4.14 2.50
C PHE A 11 2.27 3.01 1.81
N SER A 12 1.11 3.31 1.22
CA SER A 12 0.43 2.40 0.32
C SER A 12 0.15 3.08 -1.00
N LEU A 13 0.50 2.42 -2.12
CA LEU A 13 0.17 2.88 -3.47
C LEU A 13 -1.35 2.88 -3.70
N ARG A 14 -2.11 2.10 -2.92
CA ARG A 14 -3.58 2.11 -2.92
C ARG A 14 -4.16 3.39 -2.27
N SER A 15 -3.41 4.05 -1.39
CA SER A 15 -3.93 5.10 -0.51
C SER A 15 -3.63 6.51 -1.05
N PRO A 16 -4.66 7.33 -1.32
CA PRO A 16 -4.46 8.70 -1.78
C PRO A 16 -3.80 9.58 -0.71
N TYR A 17 -4.04 9.29 0.57
CA TYR A 17 -3.38 10.00 1.67
C TYR A 17 -1.89 9.68 1.74
N SER A 18 -1.48 8.45 1.44
CA SER A 18 -0.06 8.09 1.38
C SER A 18 0.66 8.88 0.30
N TRP A 19 0.08 9.00 -0.90
CA TRP A 19 0.61 9.83 -1.97
C TRP A 19 0.79 11.29 -1.52
N MET A 20 -0.28 11.95 -1.10
CA MET A 20 -0.22 13.37 -0.73
C MET A 20 0.73 13.62 0.45
N ALA A 21 0.79 12.70 1.41
CA ALA A 21 1.69 12.81 2.55
C ALA A 21 3.17 12.69 2.13
N VAL A 22 3.49 11.72 1.27
CA VAL A 22 4.87 11.55 0.76
C VAL A 22 5.27 12.74 -0.12
N ASP A 23 4.39 13.21 -0.99
CA ASP A 23 4.69 14.33 -1.88
C ASP A 23 4.94 15.63 -1.07
N GLN A 24 4.06 15.95 -0.12
CA GLN A 24 4.25 17.08 0.78
C GLN A 24 5.52 16.94 1.64
N LEU A 25 5.86 15.73 2.09
CA LEU A 25 7.08 15.48 2.86
C LEU A 25 8.33 15.73 2.01
N GLU A 26 8.43 15.12 0.83
CA GLU A 26 9.59 15.26 -0.05
C GLU A 26 9.74 16.69 -0.57
N HIS A 27 8.64 17.40 -0.78
CA HIS A 27 8.66 18.82 -1.15
C HIS A 27 9.22 19.70 -0.01
N ARG A 28 8.81 19.45 1.24
CA ARG A 28 9.26 20.26 2.40
C ARG A 28 10.62 19.83 2.94
N LEU A 29 11.02 18.59 2.69
CA LEU A 29 12.30 18.03 3.09
C LEU A 29 12.95 17.38 1.86
N PRO A 30 13.67 18.14 1.02
CA PRO A 30 14.26 17.62 -0.23
C PRO A 30 15.22 16.44 -0.03
N ARG A 31 15.82 16.31 1.16
CA ARG A 31 16.69 15.19 1.55
C ARG A 31 15.95 14.05 2.26
N ALA A 32 14.62 13.99 2.18
CA ALA A 32 13.82 12.99 2.89
C ALA A 32 14.25 11.55 2.55
N THR A 33 14.54 11.28 1.29
CA THR A 33 14.98 9.96 0.81
C THR A 33 16.32 9.51 1.42
N GLU A 34 17.20 10.45 1.77
CA GLU A 34 18.47 10.20 2.45
C GLU A 34 18.32 10.02 3.97
N LEU A 35 17.23 10.53 4.55
CA LEU A 35 17.04 10.62 6.00
C LEU A 35 16.02 9.60 6.54
N ILE A 36 15.05 9.19 5.73
CA ILE A 36 13.90 8.38 6.13
C ILE A 36 13.94 7.04 5.40
N ASP A 37 13.58 5.97 6.10
CA ASP A 37 13.41 4.65 5.49
C ASP A 37 11.95 4.45 5.08
N TYR A 38 11.71 4.22 3.79
CA TYR A 38 10.38 4.00 3.23
C TYR A 38 10.03 2.51 3.18
N TYR A 39 8.79 2.18 3.50
CA TYR A 39 8.27 0.81 3.51
C TYR A 39 6.87 0.76 2.90
N PRO A 40 6.66 -0.05 1.85
CA PRO A 40 5.33 -0.26 1.31
C PRO A 40 4.49 -1.07 2.30
N PHE A 41 3.19 -0.75 2.34
CA PHE A 41 2.16 -1.44 3.11
C PHE A 41 0.96 -1.71 2.20
N TRP A 42 0.47 -2.94 2.24
CA TRP A 42 -0.71 -3.38 1.50
C TRP A 42 -1.35 -4.58 2.21
N GLU A 43 -2.59 -4.92 1.84
CA GLU A 43 -3.18 -6.18 2.24
C GLU A 43 -2.56 -7.32 1.40
N PRO A 44 -1.81 -8.27 2.00
CA PRO A 44 -1.15 -9.33 1.24
C PRO A 44 -2.18 -10.31 0.66
N GLU A 45 -1.87 -10.92 -0.49
CA GLU A 45 -2.70 -11.95 -1.10
C GLU A 45 -2.72 -13.22 -0.24
N PRO A 46 -3.70 -14.14 -0.42
CA PRO A 46 -3.89 -15.28 0.48
C PRO A 46 -2.62 -16.09 0.75
N LEU A 47 -1.78 -16.32 -0.27
CA LEU A 47 -0.53 -17.07 -0.12
C LEU A 47 0.48 -16.34 0.79
N LEU A 48 0.76 -15.07 0.51
CA LEU A 48 1.69 -14.27 1.30
C LEU A 48 1.11 -14.02 2.71
N ARG A 49 -0.20 -13.81 2.82
CA ARG A 49 -0.91 -13.65 4.08
C ARG A 49 -0.74 -14.87 4.98
N GLN A 50 -0.91 -16.07 4.43
CA GLN A 50 -0.68 -17.30 5.18
C GLN A 50 0.78 -17.42 5.61
N ALA A 51 1.73 -17.16 4.71
CA ALA A 51 3.15 -17.21 5.04
C ALA A 51 3.56 -16.21 6.13
N LEU A 52 2.90 -15.05 6.19
CA LEU A 52 3.08 -14.04 7.24
C LEU A 52 2.43 -14.49 8.56
N HIS A 53 1.21 -15.04 8.50
CA HIS A 53 0.51 -15.59 9.66
C HIS A 53 1.30 -16.71 10.34
N ASP A 54 1.87 -17.64 9.55
CA ASP A 54 2.71 -18.74 10.06
C ASP A 54 3.97 -18.23 10.78
N ARG A 55 4.33 -16.96 10.58
CA ARG A 55 5.45 -16.27 11.24
C ARG A 55 5.01 -15.35 12.39
N GLY A 56 3.73 -15.40 12.78
CA GLY A 56 3.15 -14.63 13.87
C GLY A 56 2.81 -13.18 13.50
N ALA A 57 2.64 -12.86 12.22
CA ALA A 57 2.17 -11.55 11.78
C ALA A 57 0.65 -11.56 11.55
N GLU A 58 -0.02 -10.48 11.94
CA GLU A 58 -1.45 -10.27 11.75
C GLU A 58 -1.72 -9.15 10.74
N VAL A 59 -2.80 -9.28 9.98
CA VAL A 59 -3.28 -8.24 9.05
C VAL A 59 -4.22 -7.31 9.79
N LEU A 60 -3.88 -6.02 9.84
CA LEU A 60 -4.61 -5.01 10.61
C LEU A 60 -5.76 -4.33 9.83
N TYR A 61 -5.98 -4.71 8.57
CA TYR A 61 -6.98 -4.05 7.73
C TYR A 61 -8.40 -4.45 8.12
N THR A 62 -9.26 -3.45 8.33
CA THR A 62 -10.70 -3.64 8.53
C THR A 62 -11.46 -2.94 7.40
N PRO A 63 -12.40 -3.63 6.73
CA PRO A 63 -13.27 -3.01 5.72
C PRO A 63 -13.97 -1.77 6.29
N MET A 64 -13.97 -0.69 5.51
CA MET A 64 -14.62 0.55 5.91
C MET A 64 -16.13 0.52 5.62
N SER A 65 -16.92 1.24 6.43
CA SER A 65 -18.33 1.48 6.13
C SER A 65 -18.50 2.35 4.88
N LYS A 66 -19.64 2.23 4.19
CA LYS A 66 -19.98 3.05 3.02
C LYS A 66 -19.92 4.55 3.34
N ALA A 67 -20.43 4.98 4.49
CA ALA A 67 -20.41 6.38 4.91
C ALA A 67 -18.97 6.90 5.08
N LYS A 68 -18.09 6.12 5.71
CA LYS A 68 -16.66 6.46 5.85
C LYS A 68 -15.97 6.54 4.48
N HIS A 69 -16.31 5.62 3.57
CA HIS A 69 -15.76 5.62 2.21
C HIS A 69 -16.15 6.89 1.44
N LEU A 70 -17.44 7.27 1.44
CA LEU A 70 -17.92 8.47 0.74
C LEU A 70 -17.31 9.76 1.33
N TYR A 71 -17.17 9.82 2.65
CA TYR A 71 -16.49 10.94 3.31
C TYR A 71 -15.05 11.08 2.84
N MET A 72 -14.31 9.96 2.80
CA MET A 72 -12.92 9.93 2.34
C MET A 72 -12.79 10.45 0.90
N LEU A 73 -13.70 10.10 -0.02
CA LEU A 73 -13.65 10.60 -1.39
C LEU A 73 -13.75 12.14 -1.43
N GLY A 74 -14.70 12.72 -0.67
CA GLY A 74 -14.84 14.17 -0.59
C GLY A 74 -13.63 14.86 0.05
N ASP A 75 -13.08 14.27 1.12
CA ASP A 75 -11.92 14.81 1.82
C ASP A 75 -10.64 14.78 0.97
N VAL A 76 -10.41 13.68 0.24
CA VAL A 76 -9.28 13.55 -0.68
C VAL A 76 -9.40 14.58 -1.82
N LYS A 77 -10.58 14.76 -2.42
CA LYS A 77 -10.79 15.79 -3.45
C LYS A 77 -10.42 17.17 -2.91
N ARG A 78 -10.96 17.55 -1.75
CA ARG A 78 -10.66 18.83 -1.09
C ARG A 78 -9.17 19.00 -0.78
N THR A 79 -8.53 17.96 -0.28
CA THR A 79 -7.12 18.00 0.11
C THR A 79 -6.19 18.11 -1.10
N ALA A 80 -6.45 17.32 -2.15
CA ALA A 80 -5.71 17.41 -3.41
C ALA A 80 -5.84 18.80 -4.05
N THR A 81 -7.07 19.35 -4.12
CA THR A 81 -7.31 20.72 -4.60
C THR A 81 -6.55 21.76 -3.78
N ARG A 82 -6.57 21.63 -2.43
CA ARG A 82 -5.84 22.55 -1.55
C ARG A 82 -4.33 22.53 -1.81
N PHE A 83 -3.76 21.38 -2.14
CA PHE A 83 -2.34 21.25 -2.48
C PHE A 83 -2.03 21.50 -3.96
N GLY A 84 -3.03 21.76 -4.79
CA GLY A 84 -2.85 22.00 -6.23
C GLY A 84 -2.56 20.74 -7.03
N TYR A 85 -2.89 19.56 -6.52
CA TYR A 85 -2.63 18.30 -7.22
C TYR A 85 -3.73 17.97 -8.24
N PRO A 86 -3.36 17.49 -9.44
CA PRO A 86 -4.33 16.87 -10.34
C PRO A 86 -4.84 15.58 -9.69
N LEU A 87 -6.15 15.36 -9.75
CA LEU A 87 -6.79 14.17 -9.21
C LEU A 87 -7.72 13.55 -10.24
N ALA A 88 -7.39 12.32 -10.65
CA ALA A 88 -8.25 11.43 -11.41
C ALA A 88 -8.52 10.19 -10.57
N TRP A 89 -9.80 9.92 -10.29
CA TRP A 89 -10.19 8.78 -9.46
C TRP A 89 -9.99 7.46 -10.20
N PRO A 90 -9.13 6.55 -9.69
CA PRO A 90 -9.05 5.21 -10.23
C PRO A 90 -10.32 4.43 -9.90
N VAL A 91 -10.82 3.65 -10.85
CA VAL A 91 -11.91 2.70 -10.63
C VAL A 91 -11.28 1.35 -10.29
N ASP A 92 -11.31 0.99 -9.01
CA ASP A 92 -10.80 -0.29 -8.54
C ASP A 92 -11.82 -1.41 -8.80
N GLN A 93 -11.38 -2.52 -9.37
CA GLN A 93 -12.20 -3.73 -9.53
C GLN A 93 -12.31 -4.49 -8.20
N LEU A 94 -13.37 -5.27 -8.01
CA LEU A 94 -13.48 -6.16 -6.85
C LEU A 94 -12.45 -7.28 -6.94
N GLY A 95 -11.71 -7.53 -5.85
CA GLY A 95 -10.72 -8.60 -5.78
C GLY A 95 -9.38 -8.26 -6.46
N GLN A 96 -9.12 -6.98 -6.70
CA GLN A 96 -7.87 -6.51 -7.27
C GLN A 96 -6.69 -6.74 -6.31
N GLU A 97 -5.59 -7.25 -6.87
CA GLU A 97 -4.41 -7.60 -6.09
C GLU A 97 -3.42 -6.43 -6.02
N TRP A 98 -3.02 -6.07 -4.80
CA TRP A 98 -2.11 -4.94 -4.60
C TRP A 98 -0.64 -5.35 -4.52
N GLU A 99 -0.34 -6.64 -4.54
CA GLU A 99 1.03 -7.12 -4.42
C GLU A 99 1.95 -6.67 -5.55
N LEU A 100 1.46 -6.61 -6.81
CA LEU A 100 2.29 -6.26 -7.97
C LEU A 100 3.06 -4.94 -7.76
N PRO A 101 2.38 -3.79 -7.61
CA PRO A 101 3.09 -2.51 -7.52
C PRO A 101 3.95 -2.40 -6.26
N HIS A 102 3.55 -3.01 -5.13
CA HIS A 102 4.29 -2.90 -3.86
C HIS A 102 5.53 -3.80 -3.82
N LEU A 103 5.45 -5.03 -4.33
CA LEU A 103 6.61 -5.91 -4.40
C LEU A 103 7.58 -5.49 -5.51
N ALA A 104 7.07 -4.95 -6.62
CA ALA A 104 7.93 -4.38 -7.65
C ALA A 104 8.68 -3.14 -7.13
N TRP A 105 8.09 -2.35 -6.24
CA TRP A 105 8.80 -1.28 -5.51
C TRP A 105 9.96 -1.82 -4.67
N LEU A 106 9.76 -2.95 -3.96
CA LEU A 106 10.85 -3.62 -3.24
C LEU A 106 11.92 -4.20 -4.17
N ALA A 107 11.54 -4.62 -5.38
CA ALA A 107 12.49 -5.05 -6.41
C ALA A 107 13.33 -3.88 -6.93
N ALA A 108 12.69 -2.76 -7.31
CA ALA A 108 13.35 -1.52 -7.71
C ALA A 108 14.30 -0.99 -6.61
N ARG A 109 13.94 -1.16 -5.34
CA ARG A 109 14.80 -0.79 -4.20
C ARG A 109 16.13 -1.51 -4.17
N ARG A 110 16.19 -2.76 -4.65
CA ARG A 110 17.47 -3.48 -4.77
C ARG A 110 18.41 -2.86 -5.81
N ARG A 111 17.87 -2.03 -6.70
CA ARG A 111 18.57 -1.34 -7.79
C ARG A 111 18.77 0.16 -7.51
N GLY A 112 18.20 0.69 -6.43
CA GLY A 112 18.18 2.14 -6.14
C GLY A 112 17.19 2.94 -7.00
N GLU A 113 16.21 2.26 -7.61
CA GLU A 113 15.25 2.81 -8.56
C GLU A 113 13.87 3.05 -7.93
N GLU A 114 13.71 2.77 -6.63
CA GLU A 114 12.41 2.72 -5.95
C GLU A 114 11.66 4.04 -5.95
N HIS A 115 12.38 5.17 -5.88
CA HIS A 115 11.75 6.49 -5.89
C HIS A 115 11.30 6.91 -7.29
N VAL A 116 12.02 6.50 -8.34
CA VAL A 116 11.61 6.71 -9.74
C VAL A 116 10.33 5.92 -10.00
N LEU A 117 10.30 4.64 -9.61
CA LEU A 117 9.12 3.80 -9.75
C LEU A 117 7.94 4.34 -8.92
N TYR A 118 8.18 4.76 -7.68
CA TYR A 118 7.14 5.30 -6.81
C TYR A 118 6.41 6.48 -7.47
N ARG A 119 7.17 7.46 -7.97
CA ARG A 119 6.62 8.66 -8.63
C ARG A 119 5.81 8.28 -9.86
N ALA A 120 6.35 7.44 -10.73
CA ALA A 120 5.67 7.00 -11.94
C ALA A 120 4.32 6.31 -11.64
N LEU A 121 4.29 5.40 -10.66
CA LEU A 121 3.07 4.68 -10.26
C LEU A 121 2.04 5.59 -9.57
N VAL A 122 2.51 6.53 -8.75
CA VAL A 122 1.66 7.52 -8.09
C VAL A 122 0.98 8.43 -9.12
N GLU A 123 1.74 8.96 -10.08
CA GLU A 123 1.20 9.79 -11.14
C GLU A 123 0.21 9.01 -12.02
N ALA A 124 0.56 7.79 -12.41
CA ALA A 124 -0.33 6.91 -13.16
C ALA A 124 -1.65 6.72 -12.44
N ARG A 125 -1.61 6.37 -11.15
CA ARG A 125 -2.81 6.09 -10.38
C ARG A 125 -3.63 7.33 -10.05
N TRP A 126 -3.00 8.37 -9.53
CA TRP A 126 -3.73 9.49 -8.92
C TRP A 126 -3.89 10.69 -9.84
N HIS A 127 -2.97 10.91 -10.78
CA HIS A 127 -3.11 11.99 -11.76
C HIS A 127 -3.87 11.52 -13.00
N ARG A 128 -3.73 10.24 -13.39
CA ARG A 128 -4.36 9.68 -14.60
C ARG A 128 -5.47 8.65 -14.33
N GLY A 129 -5.67 8.24 -13.08
CA GLY A 129 -6.74 7.28 -12.73
C GLY A 129 -6.45 5.85 -13.19
N GLU A 130 -5.19 5.52 -13.48
CA GLU A 130 -4.82 4.23 -14.07
C GLU A 130 -4.79 3.10 -13.03
N ARG A 131 -5.08 1.89 -13.50
CA ARG A 131 -5.11 0.66 -12.70
C ARG A 131 -3.72 0.03 -12.65
N ILE A 132 -2.81 0.63 -11.86
CA ILE A 132 -1.39 0.22 -11.75
C ILE A 132 -1.15 -1.19 -11.19
N TYR A 133 -2.19 -1.90 -10.79
CA TYR A 133 -2.14 -3.33 -10.44
C TYR A 133 -2.31 -4.24 -11.66
N ASP A 134 -2.77 -3.72 -12.80
CA ASP A 134 -2.77 -4.47 -14.05
C ASP A 134 -1.36 -4.57 -14.60
N GLU A 135 -0.95 -5.76 -15.04
CA GLU A 135 0.43 -6.00 -15.51
C GLU A 135 0.82 -5.09 -16.68
N ASP A 136 -0.04 -4.96 -17.68
CA ASP A 136 0.26 -4.12 -18.86
C ASP A 136 0.39 -2.64 -18.52
N ILE A 137 -0.45 -2.14 -17.59
CA ILE A 137 -0.38 -0.74 -17.16
C ILE A 137 0.88 -0.53 -16.33
N PHE A 138 1.18 -1.44 -15.41
CA PHE A 138 2.39 -1.42 -14.61
C PHE A 138 3.64 -1.38 -15.49
N ILE A 139 3.76 -2.31 -16.45
CA ILE A 139 4.93 -2.42 -17.34
C ILE A 139 5.11 -1.13 -18.14
N ARG A 140 4.06 -0.66 -18.83
CA ARG A 140 4.15 0.59 -19.61
C ARG A 140 4.52 1.80 -18.75
N THR A 141 4.00 1.86 -17.52
CA THR A 141 4.30 2.95 -16.58
C THR A 141 5.76 2.94 -16.16
N ALA A 142 6.31 1.77 -15.85
CA ALA A 142 7.71 1.60 -15.49
C ALA A 142 8.64 1.90 -16.68
N ASP A 143 8.32 1.38 -17.87
CA ASP A 143 9.09 1.60 -19.09
C ASP A 143 9.13 3.09 -19.47
N ALA A 144 7.98 3.79 -19.37
CA ALA A 144 7.90 5.23 -19.61
C ALA A 144 8.73 6.06 -18.61
N ALA A 145 9.02 5.50 -17.43
CA ALA A 145 9.90 6.11 -16.43
C ALA A 145 11.39 5.75 -16.62
N GLY A 146 11.74 5.02 -17.70
CA GLY A 146 13.11 4.59 -18.00
C GLY A 146 13.57 3.37 -17.20
N LEU A 147 12.64 2.61 -16.62
CA LEU A 147 12.92 1.38 -15.88
C LEU A 147 12.64 0.15 -16.76
N ASP A 148 13.19 -1.00 -16.41
CA ASP A 148 12.85 -2.29 -17.03
C ASP A 148 11.58 -2.86 -16.36
N GLY A 149 10.40 -2.48 -16.89
CA GLY A 149 9.10 -2.91 -16.39
C GLY A 149 8.91 -4.42 -16.36
N PRO A 150 9.19 -5.16 -17.46
CA PRO A 150 9.11 -6.62 -17.48
C PRO A 150 10.01 -7.30 -16.44
N ALA A 151 11.23 -6.81 -16.23
CA ALA A 151 12.12 -7.35 -15.21
C ALA A 151 11.59 -7.07 -13.80
N LEU A 152 11.12 -5.85 -13.51
CA LEU A 152 10.53 -5.51 -12.20
C LEU A 152 9.28 -6.34 -11.88
N ARG A 153 8.42 -6.55 -12.87
CA ARG A 153 7.24 -7.42 -12.77
C ARG A 153 7.63 -8.87 -12.46
N SER A 154 8.68 -9.37 -13.09
CA SER A 154 9.16 -10.74 -12.91
C SER A 154 9.87 -10.94 -11.58
N GLU A 155 10.74 -9.99 -11.19
CA GLU A 155 11.50 -10.03 -9.94
C GLU A 155 10.66 -9.95 -8.67
N ARG A 156 9.43 -9.41 -8.75
CA ARG A 156 8.46 -9.50 -7.65
C ARG A 156 8.27 -10.95 -7.18
N LEU A 157 8.32 -11.93 -8.08
CA LEU A 157 8.12 -13.34 -7.75
C LEU A 157 9.26 -13.88 -6.87
N LEU A 158 10.46 -13.31 -6.99
CA LEU A 158 11.59 -13.58 -6.10
C LEU A 158 11.41 -12.98 -4.70
N LEU A 159 10.29 -12.32 -4.42
CA LEU A 159 9.93 -11.85 -3.07
C LEU A 159 8.80 -12.66 -2.43
N THR A 160 8.10 -13.48 -3.21
CA THR A 160 6.97 -14.31 -2.76
C THR A 160 7.27 -15.81 -2.75
N GLY A 161 8.43 -16.23 -3.28
CA GLY A 161 8.85 -17.63 -3.27
C GLY A 161 9.23 -18.17 -1.86
N PRO A 162 9.17 -19.51 -1.64
CA PRO A 162 9.51 -20.12 -0.35
C PRO A 162 10.95 -19.90 0.12
N ALA A 163 11.84 -19.45 -0.78
CA ALA A 163 13.26 -19.20 -0.50
C ALA A 163 13.56 -17.82 0.13
N VAL A 164 12.62 -16.86 0.09
CA VAL A 164 12.87 -15.44 0.40
C VAL A 164 12.95 -15.16 1.90
N CYS A 165 12.36 -16.05 2.72
CA CYS A 165 12.37 -15.92 4.17
C CYS A 165 13.67 -16.43 4.83
N ARG A 166 14.84 -16.10 4.27
CA ARG A 166 16.15 -16.35 4.88
C ARG A 166 16.95 -15.07 5.09
N HIS A 167 16.36 -14.05 5.71
CA HIS A 167 17.18 -13.08 6.43
C HIS A 167 17.24 -13.45 7.92
N ARG A 168 18.18 -14.33 8.24
CA ARG A 168 18.64 -14.57 9.61
C ARG A 168 19.47 -13.35 10.02
N GLY A 169 18.88 -12.51 10.87
CA GLY A 169 19.54 -11.31 11.40
C GLY A 169 18.93 -10.88 12.73
N GLN A 170 19.20 -11.65 13.78
CA GLN A 170 19.22 -11.20 15.18
C GLN A 170 18.00 -10.41 15.69
N LEU A 171 16.83 -11.04 15.80
CA LEU A 171 15.90 -10.67 16.86
C LEU A 171 16.25 -11.51 18.09
N ARG A 172 16.97 -10.88 19.02
CA ARG A 172 17.15 -11.37 20.39
C ARG A 172 15.75 -11.68 20.95
N PRO A 173 15.50 -12.86 21.57
CA PRO A 173 14.21 -13.12 22.18
C PRO A 173 13.95 -12.06 23.25
N ALA A 174 12.74 -11.49 23.25
CA ALA A 174 12.29 -10.65 24.34
C ALA A 174 12.35 -11.47 25.64
N PRO A 175 12.79 -10.89 26.77
CA PRO A 175 12.73 -11.59 28.04
C PRO A 175 11.28 -11.93 28.36
N SER A 176 11.03 -13.22 28.53
CA SER A 176 9.81 -13.81 29.06
C SER A 176 9.38 -13.05 30.32
N THR A 177 8.29 -12.30 30.21
CA THR A 177 7.54 -11.84 31.39
C THR A 177 6.45 -12.85 31.63
N ALA A 178 6.60 -13.56 32.75
CA ALA A 178 5.68 -14.56 33.23
C ALA A 178 4.22 -14.06 33.23
N ALA A 179 3.34 -14.95 32.81
CA ALA A 179 1.90 -14.76 32.78
C ALA A 179 1.36 -14.29 34.14
N ARG A 180 0.72 -13.11 34.15
CA ARG A 180 -0.32 -12.79 35.14
C ARG A 180 -1.67 -13.01 34.48
N ARG A 181 -2.29 -14.14 34.82
CA ARG A 181 -3.71 -14.39 34.52
C ARG A 181 -4.54 -13.32 35.21
N VAL A 182 -5.38 -12.62 34.45
CA VAL A 182 -6.60 -12.00 34.97
C VAL A 182 -7.74 -12.56 34.13
N SER A 183 -8.63 -13.23 34.84
CA SER A 183 -9.83 -13.92 34.37
C SER A 183 -10.99 -12.96 34.14
N GLY A 184 -11.82 -13.24 33.12
CA GLY A 184 -13.16 -12.67 32.91
C GLY A 184 -13.22 -11.68 31.74
N VAL A 185 -14.23 -11.62 30.86
CA VAL A 185 -15.58 -12.23 30.80
C VAL A 185 -16.06 -12.13 29.33
N ALA A 186 -16.95 -13.06 28.96
CA ALA A 186 -17.97 -13.04 27.90
C ALA A 186 -17.59 -13.10 26.40
N ARG A 187 -17.97 -14.25 25.82
CA ARG A 187 -18.33 -14.45 24.41
C ARG A 187 -19.52 -13.56 24.03
N ALA A 188 -19.45 -12.98 22.83
CA ALA A 188 -20.62 -12.70 22.01
C ALA A 188 -20.32 -13.17 20.58
N THR A 189 -20.90 -14.31 20.24
CA THR A 189 -21.03 -14.81 18.87
C THR A 189 -22.03 -13.96 18.13
N ASN A 190 -21.72 -13.49 16.92
CA ASN A 190 -22.73 -13.21 15.91
C ASN A 190 -22.18 -13.55 14.52
N ALA A 191 -22.71 -14.64 13.98
CA ALA A 191 -22.66 -14.98 12.59
C ALA A 191 -23.73 -14.15 11.85
N VAL A 192 -23.37 -13.49 10.76
CA VAL A 192 -24.34 -13.14 9.71
C VAL A 192 -23.71 -13.36 8.34
N SER A 193 -24.32 -14.34 7.68
CA SER A 193 -24.41 -14.69 6.27
C SER A 193 -24.00 -13.66 5.22
N THR A 194 -23.31 -14.19 4.22
CA THR A 194 -23.13 -13.73 2.85
C THR A 194 -24.45 -13.35 2.15
N ALA A 195 -24.41 -12.29 1.33
CA ALA A 195 -24.80 -12.27 -0.10
C ALA A 195 -25.23 -10.85 -0.51
N SER A 196 -24.68 -10.35 -1.61
CA SER A 196 -25.43 -9.82 -2.76
C SER A 196 -24.53 -8.91 -3.58
N GLY A 197 -24.42 -9.24 -4.87
CA GLY A 197 -23.87 -8.35 -5.89
C GLY A 197 -24.73 -7.09 -6.03
N TYR A 198 -24.25 -6.14 -6.83
CA TYR A 198 -24.95 -5.62 -8.01
C TYR A 198 -24.17 -4.46 -8.64
N ALA A 199 -24.37 -4.34 -9.95
CA ALA A 199 -23.75 -3.45 -10.91
C ALA A 199 -23.97 -1.96 -10.62
N TRP A 200 -23.00 -1.12 -11.02
CA TRP A 200 -23.12 0.34 -10.98
C TRP A 200 -23.14 0.90 -12.40
N GLY A 201 -24.25 1.55 -12.74
CA GLY A 201 -24.33 2.50 -13.84
C GLY A 201 -25.30 3.60 -13.46
N PHE A 202 -24.82 4.83 -13.24
CA PHE A 202 -25.58 6.06 -13.39
C PHE A 202 -24.60 7.25 -13.57
N PRO A 203 -24.91 8.23 -14.45
CA PRO A 203 -24.06 9.37 -14.72
C PRO A 203 -24.36 10.52 -13.73
N TRP A 204 -23.33 11.20 -13.25
CA TRP A 204 -23.48 12.46 -12.54
C TRP A 204 -23.49 13.63 -13.55
N PRO A 205 -24.39 14.61 -13.42
CA PRO A 205 -24.41 15.78 -14.30
C PRO A 205 -23.25 16.72 -13.97
N ALA A 206 -22.54 17.14 -15.02
CA ALA A 206 -21.48 18.14 -14.96
C ALA A 206 -22.09 19.55 -14.82
N SER A 207 -22.51 19.92 -13.62
CA SER A 207 -22.79 21.32 -13.25
C SER A 207 -23.08 21.45 -11.75
N ALA A 208 -22.10 21.08 -10.93
CA ALA A 208 -22.01 21.51 -9.54
C ALA A 208 -20.55 21.34 -9.06
N TRP A 209 -19.81 22.45 -9.08
CA TRP A 209 -18.53 22.70 -8.39
C TRP A 209 -17.25 22.13 -9.02
#